data_AF-A0A183T2E6-F1
#
_entry.id   AF-A0A183T2E6-F1
#
_cell.length_a   1.000
_cell.length_b   1.000
_cell.length_c   1.000
_cell.angle_alpha   90.00
_cell.angle_beta   90.00
_cell.angle_gamma   90.00
#
_symmetry.space_group_name_H-M   'P 1'
#
loop_
_entity.id
_entity.type
_entity.pdbx_description
1 polymer ?
#
loop_
_entity_poly.entity_id
_entity_poly.type
_entity_poly.pdbx_seq_one_letter_code
_entity_poly.pdbx_strand_id
1 'polypeptide(L)'
;MEGLQRRRLKLPAYVDRIPLARRRKPDSWMVLGVEAILIIFAVGVGTFTYYRYHILPLYAAKTFAHLGSLTAQREVSQYHLYRRHDPQHSQQAIYWLSKAAANGDELAAYNLAVAYLKGEIQGAKKETIHALLTQAARGGIWEAVGLLQTCGHGQCLQDPKDGSL
;
A
#
# COMPACT_ATOMS: atom_id res chain seq x y z
N MET A 1 -44.74 36.29 -23.08
CA MET A 1 -44.33 35.20 -23.99
C MET A 1 -45.23 34.00 -23.71
N GLU A 2 -46.52 34.15 -23.96
CA GLU A 2 -47.18 33.90 -25.25
C GLU A 2 -47.65 32.45 -25.36
N GLY A 3 -48.93 32.31 -25.70
CA GLY A 3 -49.69 31.09 -25.56
C GLY A 3 -49.35 30.06 -26.63
N LEU A 4 -49.14 28.84 -26.19
CA LEU A 4 -49.38 27.66 -27.01
C LEU A 4 -50.78 27.13 -26.66
N GLN A 5 -51.78 27.71 -27.34
CA GLN A 5 -53.10 27.11 -27.47
C GLN A 5 -52.92 25.66 -27.94
N ARG A 6 -53.13 24.69 -27.04
CA ARG A 6 -53.31 23.28 -27.42
C ARG A 6 -54.58 23.18 -28.25
N ARG A 7 -54.47 23.35 -29.58
CA ARG A 7 -55.49 22.86 -30.51
C ARG A 7 -55.65 21.37 -30.23
N ARG A 8 -56.82 20.97 -29.71
CA ARG A 8 -57.21 19.55 -29.64
C ARG A 8 -57.38 19.06 -31.08
N LEU A 9 -56.31 18.59 -31.72
CA LEU A 9 -56.43 17.80 -32.94
C LEU A 9 -57.27 16.57 -32.60
N LYS A 10 -58.47 16.46 -33.19
CA LYS A 10 -59.27 15.24 -33.13
C LYS A 10 -58.54 14.19 -33.97
N LEU A 11 -57.93 13.22 -33.29
CA LEU A 11 -57.25 12.09 -33.93
C LEU A 11 -58.28 11.20 -34.64
N PRO A 12 -57.92 10.56 -35.78
CA PRO A 12 -58.83 9.69 -36.53
C PRO A 12 -59.16 8.41 -35.74
N ALA A 13 -60.40 7.91 -35.89
CA ALA A 13 -61.01 6.86 -35.06
C ALA A 13 -60.28 5.50 -35.00
N TYR A 14 -59.31 5.25 -35.88
CA TYR A 14 -58.45 4.05 -35.84
C TYR A 14 -57.36 4.14 -34.76
N VAL A 15 -56.87 5.34 -34.45
CA VAL A 15 -55.79 5.56 -33.48
C VAL A 15 -56.25 5.27 -32.05
N ASP A 16 -57.55 5.45 -31.76
CA ASP A 16 -58.14 5.21 -30.43
C ASP A 16 -58.20 3.74 -30.02
N ARG A 17 -58.02 2.78 -30.96
CA ARG A 17 -58.09 1.35 -30.67
C ARG A 17 -56.75 0.68 -30.41
N ILE A 18 -55.64 1.42 -30.54
CA ILE A 18 -54.32 0.89 -30.20
C ILE A 18 -54.24 0.88 -28.67
N PRO A 19 -54.13 -0.29 -28.01
CA PRO A 19 -53.95 -0.32 -26.56
C PRO A 19 -52.61 0.34 -26.24
N LEU A 20 -52.65 1.61 -25.85
CA LEU A 20 -51.47 2.31 -25.34
C LEU A 20 -51.01 1.57 -24.09
N ALA A 21 -49.72 1.19 -24.05
CA ALA A 21 -49.13 0.56 -22.87
C ALA A 21 -49.48 1.41 -21.63
N ARG A 22 -50.21 0.80 -20.68
CA ARG A 22 -50.66 1.46 -19.46
C ARG A 22 -49.43 2.07 -18.78
N ARG A 23 -49.38 3.40 -18.67
CA ARG A 23 -48.23 4.07 -18.01
C ARG A 23 -48.08 3.46 -16.62
N ARG A 24 -46.87 2.99 -16.29
CA ARG A 24 -46.54 2.49 -14.94
C ARG A 24 -46.93 3.58 -13.94
N LYS A 25 -47.66 3.20 -12.88
CA LYS A 25 -47.91 4.10 -11.76
C LYS A 25 -46.55 4.50 -11.17
N PRO A 26 -46.36 5.76 -10.75
CA PRO A 26 -45.11 6.16 -10.11
C PRO A 26 -44.85 5.23 -8.91
N ASP A 27 -43.60 4.82 -8.75
CA ASP A 27 -43.21 3.92 -7.68
C ASP A 27 -43.60 4.51 -6.32
N SER A 28 -44.01 3.65 -5.38
CA SER A 28 -44.34 4.09 -4.04
C SER A 28 -43.13 4.78 -3.42
N TRP A 29 -43.35 5.83 -2.63
CA TRP A 29 -42.29 6.56 -1.92
C TRP A 29 -41.40 5.61 -1.08
N MET A 30 -41.94 4.49 -0.62
CA MET A 30 -41.17 3.42 0.04
C MET A 30 -40.15 2.76 -0.87
N VAL A 31 -40.50 2.50 -2.14
CA VAL A 31 -39.59 1.87 -3.13
C VAL A 31 -38.45 2.83 -3.46
N LEU A 32 -38.76 4.10 -3.74
CA LEU A 32 -37.76 5.15 -3.95
C LEU A 32 -36.83 5.33 -2.74
N GLY A 33 -37.38 5.23 -1.52
CA GLY A 33 -36.59 5.27 -0.30
C GLY A 33 -35.61 4.11 -0.18
N VAL A 34 -36.06 2.89 -0.47
CA VAL A 34 -35.21 1.67 -0.44
C VAL A 34 -34.11 1.75 -1.51
N GLU A 35 -34.44 2.17 -2.73
CA GLU A 35 -33.45 2.33 -3.81
C GLU A 35 -32.37 3.36 -3.45
N ALA A 36 -32.76 4.52 -2.89
CA ALA A 36 -31.80 5.53 -2.47
C ALA A 36 -30.87 5.02 -1.35
N ILE A 37 -31.39 4.25 -0.40
CA ILE A 37 -30.59 3.64 0.68
C ILE A 37 -29.59 2.63 0.11
N LEU A 38 -30.00 1.79 -0.84
CA LEU A 38 -29.11 0.82 -1.49
C LEU A 38 -27.98 1.52 -2.25
N ILE A 39 -28.27 2.62 -2.96
CA ILE A 39 -27.27 3.42 -3.66
C ILE A 39 -26.30 4.05 -2.66
N ILE A 40 -26.80 4.67 -1.59
CA ILE A 40 -25.94 5.28 -0.55
C ILE A 40 -25.07 4.21 0.12
N PHE A 41 -25.61 3.03 0.40
CA PHE A 41 -24.85 1.92 0.96
C PHE A 41 -23.76 1.44 0.01
N ALA A 42 -24.07 1.26 -1.28
CA ALA A 42 -23.09 0.87 -2.28
C ALA A 42 -21.97 1.91 -2.43
N VAL A 43 -22.30 3.21 -2.44
CA VAL A 43 -21.32 4.30 -2.45
C VAL A 43 -20.52 4.34 -1.15
N GLY A 44 -21.15 4.09 0.00
CA GLY A 44 -20.48 4.02 1.30
C GLY A 44 -19.46 2.88 1.38
N VAL A 45 -19.82 1.69 0.90
CA VAL A 45 -18.90 0.54 0.81
C VAL A 45 -17.78 0.81 -0.19
N GLY A 46 -18.10 1.38 -1.35
CA GLY A 46 -17.10 1.75 -2.37
C GLY A 46 -16.09 2.78 -1.86
N THR A 47 -16.57 3.84 -1.20
CA THR A 47 -15.69 4.86 -0.59
C THR A 47 -14.89 4.28 0.57
N PHE A 48 -15.48 3.45 1.44
CA PHE A 48 -14.76 2.80 2.54
C PHE A 48 -13.61 1.91 2.04
N THR A 49 -13.88 1.06 1.05
CA THR A 49 -12.85 0.20 0.44
C THR A 49 -11.78 1.05 -0.27
N TYR A 50 -12.16 2.14 -0.93
CA TYR A 50 -11.24 3.10 -1.54
C TYR A 50 -10.35 3.86 -0.54
N TYR A 51 -10.79 4.10 0.70
CA TYR A 51 -9.90 4.68 1.71
C TYR A 51 -9.03 3.64 2.41
N ARG A 52 -9.47 2.37 2.45
CA ARG A 52 -8.81 1.30 3.20
C ARG A 52 -7.91 0.39 2.37
N TYR A 53 -7.97 0.42 1.03
CA TYR A 53 -7.17 -0.46 0.16
C TYR A 53 -5.67 -0.39 0.46
N HIS A 54 -5.15 0.79 0.83
CA HIS A 54 -3.71 0.96 1.08
C HIS A 54 -3.23 0.23 2.34
N ILE A 55 -4.11 -0.04 3.33
CA ILE A 55 -3.70 -0.66 4.60
C ILE A 55 -3.82 -2.20 4.53
N LEU A 56 -4.67 -2.75 3.66
CA LEU A 56 -4.85 -4.20 3.50
C LEU A 56 -3.54 -4.96 3.24
N PRO A 57 -2.65 -4.51 2.33
CA PRO A 57 -1.40 -5.20 2.04
C PRO A 57 -0.52 -5.37 3.27
N LEU A 58 -0.48 -4.37 4.16
CA LEU A 58 0.33 -4.44 5.38
C LEU A 58 -0.18 -5.50 6.35
N TYR A 59 -1.51 -5.61 6.52
CA TYR A 59 -2.08 -6.63 7.40
C TYR A 59 -1.79 -8.04 6.87
N ALA A 60 -1.96 -8.25 5.56
CA ALA A 60 -1.60 -9.50 4.92
C ALA A 60 -0.09 -9.79 5.05
N ALA A 61 0.77 -8.81 4.78
CA ALA A 61 2.22 -8.97 4.92
C ALA A 61 2.61 -9.33 6.37
N LYS A 62 1.95 -8.74 7.39
CA LYS A 62 2.18 -9.11 8.78
C LYS A 62 1.79 -10.56 9.08
N THR A 63 0.64 -11.02 8.62
CA THR A 63 0.24 -12.43 8.83
C THR A 63 1.23 -13.38 8.15
N PHE A 64 1.64 -13.10 6.92
CA PHE A 64 2.66 -13.90 6.22
C PHE A 64 4.04 -13.83 6.86
N ALA A 65 4.43 -12.69 7.43
CA ALA A 65 5.68 -12.54 8.17
C ALA A 65 5.71 -13.44 9.42
N HIS A 66 4.58 -13.54 10.13
CA HIS A 66 4.41 -14.47 11.26
C HIS A 66 4.41 -15.94 10.82
N LEU A 67 3.90 -16.24 9.62
CA LEU A 67 3.98 -17.58 9.01
C LEU A 67 5.39 -17.96 8.53
N GLY A 68 6.37 -17.04 8.59
CA GLY A 68 7.76 -17.31 8.25
C GLY A 68 8.17 -16.94 6.82
N SER A 69 7.30 -16.27 6.06
CA SER A 69 7.66 -15.78 4.73
C SER A 69 8.76 -14.70 4.81
N LEU A 70 9.93 -14.99 4.22
CA LEU A 70 11.08 -14.09 4.20
C LEU A 70 10.76 -12.76 3.48
N THR A 71 10.10 -12.86 2.32
CA THR A 71 9.68 -11.70 1.54
C THR A 71 8.73 -10.81 2.34
N ALA A 72 7.76 -11.40 3.05
CA ALA A 72 6.84 -10.66 3.90
C ALA A 72 7.54 -10.01 5.11
N GLN A 73 8.49 -10.70 5.75
CA GLN A 73 9.32 -10.12 6.82
C GLN A 73 10.12 -8.91 6.33
N ARG A 74 10.70 -8.99 5.13
CA ARG A 74 11.40 -7.88 4.48
C ARG A 74 10.47 -6.70 4.21
N GLU A 75 9.28 -6.95 3.66
CA GLU A 75 8.29 -5.90 3.35
C GLU A 75 7.79 -5.18 4.62
N VAL A 76 7.44 -5.95 5.66
CA VAL A 76 7.01 -5.39 6.96
C VAL A 76 8.14 -4.54 7.56
N SER A 77 9.39 -4.99 7.44
CA SER A 77 10.54 -4.20 7.87
C SER A 77 10.66 -2.86 7.13
N GLN A 78 10.50 -2.87 5.80
CA GLN A 78 10.57 -1.65 4.99
C GLN A 78 9.51 -0.62 5.40
N TYR A 79 8.29 -1.09 5.70
CA TYR A 79 7.25 -0.23 6.25
C TYR A 79 7.67 0.42 7.58
N HIS A 80 8.32 -0.35 8.46
CA HIS A 80 8.84 0.17 9.72
C HIS A 80 10.02 1.14 9.54
N LEU A 81 10.92 0.89 8.58
CA LEU A 81 11.99 1.83 8.21
C LEU A 81 11.45 3.16 7.70
N TYR A 82 10.38 3.14 6.91
CA TYR A 82 9.73 4.38 6.46
C TYR A 82 9.20 5.21 7.65
N ARG A 83 8.84 4.55 8.75
CA ARG A 83 8.34 5.20 9.98
C ARG A 83 9.39 5.32 11.10
N ARG A 84 10.68 5.24 10.75
CA ARG A 84 11.82 5.23 11.70
C ARG A 84 11.96 6.44 12.62
N HIS A 85 11.21 7.53 12.39
CA HIS A 85 11.17 8.68 13.31
C HIS A 85 10.75 8.26 14.72
N ASP A 86 9.93 7.21 14.83
CA ASP A 86 9.64 6.56 16.11
C ASP A 86 10.67 5.45 16.38
N PRO A 87 11.39 5.49 17.52
CA PRO A 87 12.35 4.45 17.90
C PRO A 87 11.73 3.05 18.02
N GLN A 88 10.42 2.93 18.28
CA GLN A 88 9.76 1.63 18.30
C GLN A 88 9.74 0.99 16.91
N HIS A 89 9.53 1.79 15.86
CA HIS A 89 9.51 1.31 14.49
C HIS A 89 10.92 0.96 14.01
N SER A 90 11.95 1.72 14.39
CA SER A 90 13.33 1.35 14.03
C SER A 90 13.73 0.01 14.67
N GLN A 91 13.40 -0.23 15.94
CA GLN A 91 13.63 -1.52 16.60
C GLN A 91 12.88 -2.68 15.92
N GLN A 92 11.62 -2.46 15.55
CA GLN A 92 10.82 -3.46 14.82
C GLN A 92 11.43 -3.79 13.45
N ALA A 93 11.92 -2.79 12.72
CA ALA A 93 12.60 -3.01 11.44
C ALA A 93 13.86 -3.86 11.61
N ILE A 94 14.70 -3.58 12.62
CA ILE A 94 15.89 -4.39 12.93
C ILE A 94 15.50 -5.83 13.21
N TYR A 95 14.48 -6.04 14.05
CA TYR A 95 14.05 -7.37 14.45
C TYR A 95 13.62 -8.21 13.25
N TRP A 96 12.79 -7.66 12.36
CA TRP A 96 12.28 -8.41 11.20
C TRP A 96 13.36 -8.63 10.14
N LEU A 97 14.24 -7.65 9.87
CA LEU A 97 15.36 -7.83 8.95
C LEU A 97 16.39 -8.83 9.47
N SER A 98 16.75 -8.75 10.75
CA SER A 98 17.71 -9.69 11.37
C SER A 98 17.17 -11.11 11.37
N LYS A 99 15.86 -11.29 11.62
CA LYS A 99 15.19 -12.59 11.53
C LYS A 99 15.20 -13.15 10.10
N ALA A 100 14.90 -12.31 9.11
CA ALA A 100 14.92 -12.73 7.71
C ALA A 100 16.35 -13.07 7.25
N ALA A 101 17.34 -12.23 7.59
CA ALA A 101 18.75 -12.45 7.28
C ALA A 101 19.30 -13.73 7.93
N ALA A 102 18.92 -14.03 9.17
CA ALA A 102 19.30 -15.26 9.85
C ALA A 102 18.74 -16.52 9.17
N ASN A 103 17.59 -16.40 8.50
CA ASN A 103 16.98 -17.47 7.72
C ASN A 103 17.47 -17.52 6.25
N GLY A 104 18.52 -16.76 5.91
CA GLY A 104 19.11 -16.77 4.57
C GLY A 104 18.50 -15.79 3.57
N ASP A 105 17.73 -14.80 4.02
CA ASP A 105 17.30 -13.70 3.14
C ASP A 105 18.45 -12.69 2.94
N GLU A 106 19.16 -12.87 1.84
CA GLU A 106 20.30 -12.04 1.46
C GLU A 106 19.90 -10.58 1.21
N LEU A 107 18.69 -10.36 0.70
CA LEU A 107 18.15 -9.00 0.48
C LEU A 107 17.84 -8.34 1.81
N ALA A 108 17.38 -9.09 2.82
CA ALA A 108 17.19 -8.56 4.16
C ALA A 108 18.53 -8.19 4.82
N ALA A 109 19.57 -9.00 4.65
CA ALA A 109 20.92 -8.70 5.13
C ALA A 109 21.47 -7.41 4.50
N TYR A 110 21.31 -7.25 3.18
CA TYR A 110 21.69 -6.03 2.47
C TYR A 110 20.92 -4.81 2.97
N ASN A 111 19.58 -4.90 3.07
CA ASN A 111 18.74 -3.80 3.54
C ASN A 111 19.09 -3.38 4.97
N LEU A 112 19.42 -4.34 5.84
CA LEU A 112 19.84 -4.07 7.21
C LEU A 112 21.18 -3.33 7.24
N ALA A 113 22.17 -3.78 6.44
CA ALA A 113 23.46 -3.11 6.32
C ALA A 113 23.29 -1.67 5.83
N VAL A 114 22.52 -1.46 4.76
CA VAL A 114 22.26 -0.12 4.19
C VAL A 114 21.55 0.78 5.20
N ALA A 115 20.60 0.27 5.97
CA ALA A 115 19.90 1.05 6.97
C ALA A 115 20.85 1.53 8.09
N TYR A 116 21.85 0.73 8.47
CA TYR A 116 22.91 1.17 9.38
C TYR A 116 23.86 2.19 8.73
N LEU A 117 24.29 1.95 7.49
CA LEU A 117 25.19 2.85 6.75
C LEU A 117 24.60 4.25 6.57
N LYS A 118 23.30 4.34 6.27
CA LYS A 118 22.58 5.60 6.10
C LYS A 118 22.26 6.31 7.43
N GLY A 119 22.61 5.70 8.57
CA GLY A 119 22.21 6.20 9.89
C GLY A 119 20.70 6.15 10.12
N GLU A 120 19.97 5.29 9.39
CA GLU A 120 18.53 5.09 9.60
C GLU A 120 18.23 4.33 10.89
N ILE A 121 19.19 3.50 11.28
CA ILE A 121 19.16 2.71 12.48
C ILE A 121 20.49 2.91 13.22
N GLN A 122 20.43 3.04 14.54
CA GLN A 122 21.61 3.18 15.39
C GLN A 122 21.97 1.85 16.07
N GLY A 123 23.24 1.69 16.44
CA GLY A 123 23.70 0.59 17.30
C GLY A 123 24.40 -0.58 16.61
N ALA A 124 24.64 -0.53 15.29
CA ALA A 124 25.49 -1.52 14.64
C ALA A 124 26.97 -1.21 14.78
N LYS A 125 27.78 -2.26 14.96
CA LYS A 125 29.23 -2.19 14.87
C LYS A 125 29.67 -2.28 13.42
N LYS A 126 30.84 -1.72 13.10
CA LYS A 126 31.44 -1.85 11.76
C LYS A 126 31.58 -3.31 11.34
N GLU A 127 31.96 -4.20 12.26
CA GLU A 127 32.08 -5.64 11.98
C GLU A 127 30.73 -6.26 11.59
N THR A 128 29.64 -5.88 12.26
CA THR A 128 28.30 -6.42 11.97
C THR A 128 27.81 -5.99 10.58
N ILE A 129 28.07 -4.75 10.18
CA ILE A 129 27.72 -4.25 8.85
C ILE A 129 28.53 -5.00 7.78
N HIS A 130 29.84 -5.18 8.02
CA HIS A 130 30.70 -5.93 7.12
C HIS A 130 30.20 -7.37 6.95
N ALA A 131 29.87 -8.06 8.04
CA ALA A 131 29.33 -9.42 8.00
C ALA A 131 28.04 -9.49 7.17
N LEU A 132 27.10 -8.57 7.39
CA LEU A 132 25.84 -8.51 6.63
C LEU A 132 26.06 -8.25 5.14
N LEU A 133 27.00 -7.37 4.78
CA LEU A 133 27.37 -7.13 3.38
C LEU A 133 28.06 -8.34 2.75
N THR A 134 28.93 -9.04 3.49
CA THR A 134 29.55 -10.27 2.97
C THR A 134 28.55 -11.38 2.74
N GLN A 135 27.54 -11.50 3.62
CA GLN A 135 26.42 -12.41 3.46
C GLN A 135 25.66 -12.07 2.18
N ALA A 136 25.16 -10.84 2.05
CA ALA A 136 24.45 -10.37 0.87
C ALA A 136 25.23 -10.56 -0.45
N ALA A 137 26.54 -10.28 -0.43
CA ALA A 137 27.41 -10.45 -1.59
C ALA A 137 27.55 -11.93 -1.99
N ARG A 138 27.66 -12.85 -1.02
CA ARG A 138 27.63 -14.30 -1.29
C ARG A 138 26.28 -14.75 -1.84
N GLY A 139 25.21 -14.07 -1.44
CA GLY A 139 23.87 -14.20 -1.99
C GLY A 139 23.67 -13.73 -3.43
N GLY A 140 24.70 -13.15 -4.06
CA GLY A 140 24.63 -12.64 -5.44
C GLY A 140 24.13 -11.20 -5.57
N ILE A 141 24.00 -10.47 -4.46
CA ILE A 141 23.64 -9.05 -4.48
C ILE A 141 24.90 -8.24 -4.82
N TRP A 142 25.00 -7.82 -6.08
CA TRP A 142 26.17 -7.10 -6.60
C TRP A 142 26.30 -5.69 -5.99
N GLU A 143 25.19 -5.08 -5.58
CA GLU A 143 25.18 -3.79 -4.89
C GLU A 143 25.92 -3.87 -3.53
N ALA A 144 25.86 -5.03 -2.86
CA ALA A 144 26.56 -5.25 -1.61
C ALA A 144 28.08 -5.24 -1.78
N VAL A 145 28.58 -5.69 -2.94
CA VAL A 145 30.02 -5.73 -3.24
C VAL A 145 30.61 -4.33 -3.30
N GLY A 146 29.91 -3.39 -3.93
CA GLY A 146 30.35 -1.99 -3.99
C GLY A 146 30.49 -1.37 -2.60
N LEU A 147 29.50 -1.60 -1.74
CA LEU A 147 29.52 -1.14 -0.34
C LEU A 147 30.59 -1.86 0.49
N LEU A 148 30.89 -3.12 0.19
CA LEU A 148 31.94 -3.87 0.87
C LEU A 148 33.33 -3.28 0.59
N GLN A 149 33.58 -2.85 -0.65
CA GLN A 149 34.84 -2.22 -1.05
C GLN A 149 35.06 -0.90 -0.31
N THR A 150 34.05 -0.03 -0.24
CA THR A 150 34.13 1.23 0.53
C THR A 150 34.34 0.95 2.03
N CYS A 151 33.68 -0.09 2.54
CA CYS A 151 33.88 -0.56 3.90
C CYS A 151 35.33 -1.02 4.19
N GLY A 152 35.96 -1.75 3.27
CA GLY A 152 37.35 -2.24 3.38
C GLY A 152 38.38 -1.12 3.45
N HIS A 153 38.09 0.05 2.89
CA HIS A 153 38.90 1.26 3.00
C HIS A 153 38.67 2.05 4.30
N GLY A 154 37.92 1.50 5.26
CA GLY A 154 37.67 2.10 6.58
C GLY A 154 36.46 3.05 6.65
N GLN A 155 35.75 3.24 5.53
CA GLN A 155 34.66 4.22 5.37
C GLN A 155 33.26 3.67 5.69
N CYS A 156 33.14 2.51 6.36
CA CYS A 156 31.86 1.86 6.67
C CYS A 156 30.84 2.72 7.44
N LEU A 157 31.23 3.82 8.07
CA LEU A 157 30.33 4.70 8.81
C LEU A 157 30.79 6.11 8.48
N GLN A 158 30.55 6.57 7.25
CA GLN A 158 30.62 8.00 6.99
C GLN A 158 29.41 8.61 7.67
N ASP A 159 29.66 9.36 8.75
CA ASP A 159 28.64 10.17 9.36
C ASP A 159 28.11 11.13 8.28
N PRO A 160 26.79 11.34 8.15
CA PRO A 160 26.21 12.27 7.17
C PRO A 160 26.65 13.73 7.37
N LYS A 161 27.52 14.01 8.34
CA LYS A 161 28.16 15.31 8.60
C LYS A 161 29.50 15.49 7.88
N ASP A 162 30.04 14.44 7.24
CA ASP A 162 31.30 14.51 6.48
C ASP A 162 31.10 14.99 5.02
N GLY A 163 29.86 15.37 4.67
CA GLY A 163 29.56 16.17 3.48
C GLY A 163 29.55 17.66 3.82
N SER A 164 30.71 18.22 4.11
CA SER A 164 30.90 19.67 4.21
C SER A 164 31.20 20.28 2.84
N LEU A 165 30.34 21.27 2.48
CA LEU A 165 30.49 22.32 1.47
C LEU A 165 30.26 21.95 0.00
#